data_AF-A0A2E9JCD2-F1
#
_entry.id   AF-A0A2E9JCD2-F1
#
_cell.length_a   1.000
_cell.length_b   1.000
_cell.length_c   1.000
_cell.angle_alpha   90.00
_cell.angle_beta   90.00
_cell.angle_gamma   90.00
#
_symmetry.space_group_name_H-M   'P 1'
#
loop_
_entity.id
_entity.type
_entity.pdbx_description
1 polymer ?
#
loop_
_entity_poly.entity_id
_entity_poly.type
_entity_poly.pdbx_seq_one_letter_code
_entity_poly.pdbx_strand_id
1 'polypeptide(L)'
;MRSRKGGLQAASSLFLFPLLLVQGIWTRHSIEKLPEARSPNEGIADGEGQPIHIIGIGDSVIAGVGVESLSESLTACVAGKLSSKMNRSVSWAAYGCNGDRARNLIAKVAHLSNEEVDQVLVSIGVNDVSSVTSVTRWHLEINALIDELKQHFGAPIVFMGLPPMGAFPGLPQPLRFVLGVRAAMLDQILMNVTQKHDDVFWSDTFSRMDFRNPVKVLVARDGYHPDKQACEISAKKIAMLVIEKILHEA
;
A
#
# COMPACT_ATOMS: atom_id res chain seq x y z
N MET A 1 -16.96 15.57 44.03
CA MET A 1 -17.67 14.50 43.30
C MET A 1 -17.13 14.43 41.87
N ARG A 2 -16.22 13.49 41.57
CA ARG A 2 -15.75 13.20 40.20
C ARG A 2 -16.50 11.99 39.67
N SER A 3 -17.38 12.20 38.69
CA SER A 3 -18.24 11.15 38.10
C SER A 3 -17.44 10.27 37.15
N ARG A 4 -17.43 8.97 37.45
CA ARG A 4 -17.06 7.85 36.55
C ARG A 4 -17.79 7.98 35.20
N LYS A 5 -17.06 8.31 34.12
CA LYS A 5 -17.55 8.18 32.73
C LYS A 5 -16.64 7.31 31.83
N GLY A 6 -15.67 6.59 32.42
CA GLY A 6 -14.75 5.70 31.68
C GLY A 6 -15.21 4.25 31.52
N GLY A 7 -16.31 3.83 32.17
CA GLY A 7 -16.71 2.41 32.21
C GLY A 7 -17.58 1.94 31.05
N LEU A 8 -18.31 2.83 30.37
CA LEU A 8 -19.33 2.42 29.40
C LEU A 8 -18.78 2.23 27.97
N GLN A 9 -17.61 2.79 27.64
CA GLN A 9 -16.97 2.59 26.34
C GLN A 9 -16.16 1.29 26.26
N ALA A 10 -15.65 0.78 27.39
CA ALA A 10 -14.89 -0.47 27.43
C ALA A 10 -15.79 -1.71 27.41
N ALA A 11 -17.04 -1.60 27.86
CA ALA A 11 -17.96 -2.74 27.96
C ALA A 11 -18.56 -3.16 26.60
N SER A 12 -18.78 -2.22 25.67
CA SER A 12 -19.36 -2.50 24.34
C SER A 12 -18.39 -3.18 23.38
N SER A 13 -17.07 -3.02 23.56
CA SER A 13 -16.03 -3.67 22.74
C SER A 13 -15.85 -5.17 23.01
N LEU A 14 -16.17 -5.66 24.23
CA LEU A 14 -16.03 -7.09 24.54
C LEU A 14 -17.14 -7.96 23.94
N PHE A 15 -18.34 -7.42 23.71
CA PHE A 15 -19.46 -8.20 23.15
C PHE A 15 -19.32 -8.48 21.65
N LEU A 16 -18.70 -7.56 20.89
CA LEU A 16 -18.49 -7.75 19.46
C LEU A 16 -17.23 -8.55 19.12
N PHE A 17 -16.30 -8.70 20.07
CA PHE A 17 -15.03 -9.37 19.80
C PHE A 17 -15.17 -10.81 19.29
N PRO A 18 -16.01 -11.69 19.90
CA PRO A 18 -16.20 -13.05 19.38
C PRO A 18 -16.78 -13.05 17.95
N LEU A 19 -17.75 -12.18 17.68
CA LEU A 19 -18.35 -12.03 16.36
C LEU A 19 -17.32 -11.56 15.32
N LEU A 20 -16.51 -10.55 15.65
CA LEU A 20 -15.46 -10.03 14.78
C LEU A 20 -14.36 -11.07 14.52
N LEU A 21 -14.02 -11.89 15.52
CA LEU A 21 -13.08 -13.00 15.37
C LEU A 21 -13.62 -14.05 14.38
N VAL A 22 -14.86 -14.48 14.58
CA VAL A 22 -15.53 -15.45 13.69
C VAL A 22 -15.65 -14.88 12.28
N GLN A 23 -16.06 -13.62 12.12
CA GLN A 23 -16.10 -12.96 10.81
C GLN A 23 -14.71 -12.85 10.18
N GLY A 24 -13.67 -12.52 10.95
CA GLY A 24 -12.31 -12.43 10.43
C GLY A 24 -11.78 -13.77 9.92
N ILE A 25 -12.03 -14.85 10.67
CA ILE A 25 -11.69 -16.22 10.25
C ILE A 25 -12.51 -16.61 9.01
N TRP A 26 -13.83 -16.44 9.06
CA TRP A 26 -14.72 -16.76 7.95
C TRP A 26 -14.31 -16.02 6.67
N THR A 27 -14.12 -14.70 6.73
CA THR A 27 -13.69 -13.88 5.60
C THR A 27 -12.34 -14.35 5.02
N ARG A 28 -11.36 -14.68 5.86
CA ARG A 28 -10.07 -15.22 5.40
C ARG A 28 -10.23 -16.54 4.64
N HIS A 29 -11.23 -17.34 4.99
CA HIS A 29 -11.53 -18.60 4.31
C HIS A 29 -12.47 -18.45 3.10
N SER A 30 -13.32 -17.42 3.08
CA SER A 30 -14.36 -17.21 2.07
C SER A 30 -13.95 -16.29 0.93
N ILE A 31 -13.03 -15.35 1.15
CA ILE A 31 -12.49 -14.52 0.06
C ILE A 31 -11.72 -15.42 -0.91
N GLU A 32 -11.96 -15.23 -2.21
CA GLU A 32 -11.24 -15.93 -3.26
C GLU A 32 -9.74 -15.65 -3.14
N LYS A 33 -8.93 -16.70 -3.14
CA LYS A 33 -7.47 -16.56 -3.13
C LYS A 33 -6.98 -16.35 -4.55
N LEU A 34 -6.76 -15.10 -4.91
CA LEU A 34 -6.10 -14.76 -6.16
C LEU A 34 -4.59 -15.04 -6.06
N PRO A 35 -3.98 -15.60 -7.13
CA PRO A 35 -2.54 -15.77 -7.17
C PRO A 35 -1.84 -14.41 -7.31
N GLU A 36 -0.55 -14.39 -6.99
CA GLU A 36 0.34 -13.30 -7.41
C GLU A 36 0.45 -13.27 -8.94
N ALA A 37 0.71 -12.08 -9.48
CA ALA A 37 0.79 -11.89 -10.92
C ALA A 37 1.98 -12.63 -11.53
N ARG A 38 1.83 -13.05 -12.79
CA ARG A 38 2.91 -13.76 -13.49
C ARG A 38 4.08 -12.84 -13.80
N SER A 39 5.28 -13.42 -13.74
CA SER A 39 6.56 -12.85 -14.18
C SER A 39 6.55 -12.47 -15.68
N PRO A 40 7.49 -11.61 -16.14
CA PRO A 40 8.67 -11.09 -15.44
C PRO A 40 8.33 -10.07 -14.35
N ASN A 41 9.14 -10.03 -13.28
CA ASN A 41 9.02 -9.05 -12.20
C ASN A 41 9.76 -7.74 -12.50
N GLU A 42 10.36 -7.64 -13.67
CA GLU A 42 11.08 -6.48 -14.16
C GLU A 42 10.65 -6.17 -15.60
N GLY A 43 10.88 -4.94 -16.01
CA GLY A 43 10.62 -4.50 -17.37
C GLY A 43 11.08 -3.08 -17.62
N ILE A 44 10.83 -2.61 -18.83
CA ILE A 44 11.18 -1.26 -19.29
C ILE A 44 9.95 -0.64 -19.93
N ALA A 45 9.64 0.61 -19.56
CA ALA A 45 8.72 1.46 -20.30
C ALA A 45 9.54 2.38 -21.20
N ASP A 46 9.36 2.27 -22.52
CA ASP A 46 10.19 2.94 -23.51
C ASP A 46 10.14 4.47 -23.43
N GLY A 47 11.25 5.12 -23.78
CA GLY A 47 11.37 6.57 -23.90
C GLY A 47 12.77 6.97 -24.37
N GLU A 48 12.96 8.22 -24.77
CA GLU A 48 14.17 8.66 -25.48
C GLU A 48 15.20 9.40 -24.58
N GLY A 49 14.75 9.94 -23.44
CA GLY A 49 15.61 10.67 -22.49
C GLY A 49 16.40 9.76 -21.54
N GLN A 50 17.15 10.38 -20.62
CA GLN A 50 17.97 9.67 -19.62
C GLN A 50 17.14 8.60 -18.89
N PRO A 51 17.63 7.37 -18.71
CA PRO A 51 16.89 6.34 -17.99
C PRO A 51 16.51 6.75 -16.56
N ILE A 52 15.42 6.19 -16.05
CA ILE A 52 15.01 6.24 -14.64
C ILE A 52 14.83 4.81 -14.17
N HIS A 53 15.33 4.50 -12.98
CA HIS A 53 15.21 3.20 -12.34
C HIS A 53 14.25 3.30 -11.16
N ILE A 54 13.14 2.58 -11.21
CA ILE A 54 12.19 2.54 -10.10
C ILE A 54 12.05 1.12 -9.55
N ILE A 55 11.90 1.01 -8.23
CA ILE A 55 11.63 -0.27 -7.58
C ILE A 55 10.35 -0.18 -6.78
N GLY A 56 9.44 -1.13 -7.02
CA GLY A 56 8.27 -1.35 -6.19
C GLY A 56 8.57 -2.45 -5.18
N ILE A 57 8.30 -2.20 -3.91
CA ILE A 57 8.51 -3.17 -2.82
C ILE A 57 7.29 -3.20 -1.91
N GLY A 58 6.86 -4.36 -1.45
CA GLY A 58 5.66 -4.38 -0.62
C GLY A 58 4.90 -5.69 -0.51
N ASP A 59 3.61 -5.53 -0.27
CA ASP A 59 2.67 -6.63 -0.12
C ASP A 59 2.05 -7.08 -1.45
N SER A 60 0.82 -7.56 -1.40
CA SER A 60 0.07 -8.11 -2.52
C SER A 60 -0.16 -7.11 -3.66
N VAL A 61 -0.17 -5.81 -3.39
CA VAL A 61 -0.34 -4.78 -4.43
C VAL A 61 0.89 -4.74 -5.35
N ILE A 62 2.09 -4.81 -4.77
CA ILE A 62 3.34 -4.88 -5.54
C ILE A 62 3.52 -6.27 -6.16
N ALA A 63 3.04 -7.32 -5.50
CA ALA A 63 3.03 -8.69 -6.05
C ALA A 63 2.02 -8.86 -7.21
N GLY A 64 1.25 -7.82 -7.52
CA GLY A 64 0.27 -7.83 -8.60
C GLY A 64 -0.95 -8.72 -8.35
N VAL A 65 -1.29 -9.02 -7.10
CA VAL A 65 -2.54 -9.75 -6.82
C VAL A 65 -3.73 -8.92 -7.31
N GLY A 66 -4.56 -9.51 -8.17
CA GLY A 66 -5.69 -8.83 -8.82
C GLY A 66 -5.44 -8.47 -10.30
N VAL A 67 -4.21 -8.60 -10.80
CA VAL A 67 -3.87 -8.48 -12.23
C VAL A 67 -3.26 -9.77 -12.79
N GLU A 68 -3.17 -9.91 -14.11
CA GLU A 68 -2.74 -11.17 -14.74
C GLU A 68 -1.20 -11.31 -14.81
N SER A 69 -0.52 -10.19 -14.98
CA SER A 69 0.93 -10.08 -15.19
C SER A 69 1.50 -8.89 -14.41
N LEU A 70 2.75 -9.00 -13.94
CA LEU A 70 3.43 -7.89 -13.25
C LEU A 70 3.64 -6.67 -14.15
N SER A 71 3.58 -6.84 -15.47
CA SER A 71 3.51 -5.71 -16.42
C SER A 71 2.24 -4.86 -16.31
N GLU A 72 1.21 -5.36 -15.62
CA GLU A 72 -0.02 -4.64 -15.29
C GLU A 72 -0.06 -4.19 -13.82
N SER A 73 0.99 -4.50 -13.04
CA SER A 73 1.08 -4.13 -11.63
C SER A 73 1.15 -2.62 -11.44
N LEU A 74 0.97 -2.18 -10.20
CA LEU A 74 1.12 -0.78 -9.83
C LEU A 74 2.48 -0.21 -10.26
N THR A 75 3.57 -0.95 -10.01
CA THR A 75 4.94 -0.52 -10.32
C THR A 75 5.12 -0.29 -11.82
N ALA A 76 4.73 -1.27 -12.65
CA ALA A 76 4.81 -1.17 -14.10
C ALA A 76 3.93 -0.04 -14.64
N CYS A 77 2.72 0.13 -14.06
CA CYS A 77 1.84 1.23 -14.41
C CYS A 77 2.46 2.59 -14.08
N VAL A 78 3.14 2.75 -12.94
CA VAL A 78 3.86 3.99 -12.58
C VAL A 78 4.98 4.24 -13.58
N ALA A 79 5.78 3.22 -13.91
CA ALA A 79 6.84 3.33 -14.91
C ALA A 79 6.31 3.84 -16.25
N GLY A 80 5.23 3.26 -16.76
CA GLY A 80 4.60 3.70 -18.01
C GLY A 80 4.05 5.13 -17.95
N LYS A 81 3.50 5.58 -16.81
CA LYS A 81 3.06 6.98 -16.64
C LYS A 81 4.24 7.95 -16.58
N LEU A 82 5.31 7.60 -15.90
CA LEU A 82 6.54 8.40 -15.84
C LEU A 82 7.19 8.52 -17.21
N SER A 83 7.38 7.41 -17.92
CA SER A 83 7.96 7.38 -19.27
C SER A 83 7.15 8.27 -20.21
N SER A 84 5.83 8.08 -20.26
CA SER A 84 4.94 8.87 -21.12
C SER A 84 4.94 10.36 -20.79
N LYS A 85 5.12 10.74 -19.52
CA LYS A 85 5.08 12.15 -19.09
C LYS A 85 6.39 12.88 -19.24
N MET A 86 7.51 12.19 -19.07
CA MET A 86 8.84 12.78 -19.12
C MET A 86 9.59 12.50 -20.43
N ASN A 87 9.04 11.65 -21.31
CA ASN A 87 9.72 11.13 -22.49
C ASN A 87 11.09 10.49 -22.16
N ARG A 88 11.16 9.76 -21.05
CA ARG A 88 12.37 9.08 -20.55
C ARG A 88 12.12 7.58 -20.48
N SER A 89 13.12 6.76 -20.76
CA SER A 89 13.01 5.33 -20.51
C SER A 89 12.90 5.08 -19.00
N VAL A 90 12.02 4.17 -18.58
CA VAL A 90 11.85 3.83 -17.16
C VAL A 90 11.98 2.31 -16.96
N SER A 91 13.11 1.89 -16.41
CA SER A 91 13.31 0.53 -15.91
C SER A 91 12.59 0.36 -14.59
N TRP A 92 11.88 -0.75 -14.43
CA TRP A 92 11.14 -1.04 -13.22
C TRP A 92 11.35 -2.48 -12.76
N ALA A 93 11.36 -2.68 -11.45
CA ALA A 93 11.33 -3.99 -10.81
C ALA A 93 10.31 -4.01 -9.67
N ALA A 94 9.58 -5.12 -9.51
CA ALA A 94 8.53 -5.30 -8.52
C ALA A 94 8.85 -6.48 -7.60
N TYR A 95 9.09 -6.18 -6.32
CA TYR A 95 9.37 -7.15 -5.26
C TYR A 95 8.27 -7.10 -4.21
N GLY A 96 7.14 -7.72 -4.54
CA GLY A 96 6.01 -7.86 -3.64
C GLY A 96 5.88 -9.29 -3.13
N CYS A 97 5.34 -9.46 -1.93
CA CYS A 97 4.97 -10.75 -1.41
C CYS A 97 3.61 -10.67 -0.71
N ASN A 98 2.66 -11.47 -1.19
CA ASN A 98 1.32 -11.51 -0.63
C ASN A 98 1.37 -11.92 0.86
N GLY A 99 0.67 -11.16 1.71
CA GLY A 99 0.62 -11.39 3.15
C GLY A 99 1.73 -10.71 3.95
N ASP A 100 2.69 -10.06 3.31
CA ASP A 100 3.73 -9.31 4.03
C ASP A 100 3.14 -8.15 4.84
N ARG A 101 3.74 -7.97 6.02
CA ARG A 101 3.57 -6.80 6.90
C ARG A 101 4.82 -5.96 6.93
N ALA A 102 4.76 -4.76 7.50
CA ALA A 102 5.92 -3.87 7.62
C ALA A 102 7.16 -4.60 8.18
N ARG A 103 7.02 -5.34 9.28
CA ARG A 103 8.10 -6.16 9.86
C ARG A 103 8.72 -7.20 8.92
N ASN A 104 7.93 -7.76 8.01
CA ASN A 104 8.41 -8.75 7.05
C ASN A 104 9.23 -8.05 5.97
N LEU A 105 8.75 -6.91 5.50
CA LEU A 105 9.44 -6.10 4.51
C LEU A 105 10.79 -5.60 5.05
N ILE A 106 10.84 -5.08 6.28
CA ILE A 106 12.09 -4.68 6.97
C ILE A 106 13.16 -5.76 6.86
N ALA A 107 12.81 -7.02 7.20
CA ALA A 107 13.74 -8.14 7.16
C ALA A 107 14.17 -8.55 5.74
N LYS A 108 13.45 -8.12 4.70
CA LYS A 108 13.74 -8.45 3.30
C LYS A 108 14.53 -7.36 2.58
N VAL A 109 14.47 -6.10 3.02
CA VAL A 109 15.10 -4.95 2.33
C VAL A 109 16.59 -5.23 2.05
N ALA A 110 17.33 -5.65 3.08
CA ALA A 110 18.78 -5.92 2.97
C ALA A 110 19.15 -7.05 1.99
N HIS A 111 18.17 -7.83 1.51
CA HIS A 111 18.37 -8.92 0.56
C HIS A 111 17.95 -8.57 -0.87
N LEU A 112 17.39 -7.37 -1.09
CA LEU A 112 17.05 -6.89 -2.43
C LEU A 112 18.32 -6.45 -3.17
N SER A 113 18.32 -6.60 -4.50
CA SER A 113 19.40 -6.08 -5.34
C SER A 113 19.59 -4.59 -5.06
N ASN A 114 20.83 -4.18 -4.80
CA ASN A 114 21.19 -2.78 -4.58
C ASN A 114 21.71 -2.18 -5.89
N GLU A 115 20.86 -2.19 -6.91
CA GLU A 115 21.09 -1.46 -8.14
C GLU A 115 20.82 0.03 -7.93
N GLU A 116 21.39 0.89 -8.77
CA GLU A 116 21.08 2.32 -8.73
C GLU A 116 19.58 2.52 -8.99
N VAL A 117 18.86 2.95 -7.95
CA VAL A 117 17.43 3.21 -7.96
C VAL A 117 17.24 4.71 -7.79
N ASP A 118 16.43 5.32 -8.65
CA ASP A 118 16.07 6.73 -8.56
C ASP A 118 14.80 6.96 -7.71
N GLN A 119 13.95 5.94 -7.57
CA GLN A 119 12.69 6.04 -6.82
C GLN A 119 12.24 4.69 -6.26
N VAL A 120 11.97 4.66 -4.95
CA VAL A 120 11.34 3.52 -4.27
C VAL A 120 9.84 3.76 -4.13
N LEU A 121 9.02 2.77 -4.51
CA LEU A 121 7.58 2.75 -4.29
C LEU A 121 7.24 1.68 -3.26
N VAL A 122 6.48 2.03 -2.24
CA VAL A 122 6.13 1.11 -1.15
C VAL A 122 4.63 0.94 -1.04
N SER A 123 4.14 -0.29 -1.05
CA SER A 123 2.76 -0.62 -0.66
C SER A 123 2.77 -1.61 0.49
N ILE A 124 2.27 -1.19 1.65
CA ILE A 124 2.25 -2.03 2.86
C ILE A 124 1.17 -1.54 3.82
N GLY A 125 0.65 -2.44 4.66
CA GLY A 125 -0.16 -2.07 5.81
C GLY A 125 -1.55 -2.70 5.85
N VAL A 126 -2.09 -3.18 4.72
CA VAL A 126 -3.38 -3.89 4.70
C VAL A 126 -3.31 -5.17 5.56
N ASN A 127 -2.18 -5.88 5.51
CA ASN A 127 -1.94 -7.05 6.35
C ASN A 127 -1.71 -6.69 7.82
N ASP A 128 -1.22 -5.48 8.13
CA ASP A 128 -1.07 -4.96 9.49
C ASP A 128 -2.42 -4.57 10.11
N VAL A 129 -3.32 -4.00 9.31
CA VAL A 129 -4.72 -3.79 9.66
C VAL A 129 -5.37 -5.14 9.99
N SER A 130 -5.28 -6.10 9.06
CA SER A 130 -5.93 -7.41 9.17
C SER A 130 -5.36 -8.29 10.28
N SER A 131 -4.06 -8.12 10.60
CA SER A 131 -3.39 -8.83 11.71
C SER A 131 -3.48 -8.10 13.05
N VAL A 132 -4.16 -6.95 13.10
CA VAL A 132 -4.35 -6.15 14.31
C VAL A 132 -3.00 -5.69 14.92
N THR A 133 -2.00 -5.36 14.09
CA THR A 133 -0.72 -4.78 14.52
C THR A 133 -0.94 -3.51 15.34
N SER A 134 -0.47 -3.42 16.58
CA SER A 134 -0.77 -2.28 17.46
C SER A 134 -0.28 -0.95 16.86
N VAL A 135 -0.97 0.15 17.17
CA VAL A 135 -0.61 1.51 16.71
C VAL A 135 0.84 1.86 17.02
N THR A 136 1.31 1.54 18.23
CA THR A 136 2.71 1.77 18.63
C THR A 136 3.67 0.94 17.79
N ARG A 137 3.35 -0.34 17.55
CA ARG A 137 4.20 -1.21 16.73
C ARG A 137 4.23 -0.73 15.28
N TRP A 138 3.09 -0.36 14.71
CA TRP A 138 3.00 0.21 13.37
C TRP A 138 3.87 1.46 13.22
N HIS A 139 3.77 2.40 14.17
CA HIS A 139 4.61 3.60 14.15
C HIS A 139 6.11 3.26 14.20
N LEU A 140 6.53 2.32 15.06
CA LEU A 140 7.93 1.90 15.16
C LEU A 140 8.40 1.18 13.89
N GLU A 141 7.59 0.26 13.36
CA GLU A 141 7.92 -0.51 12.15
C GLU A 141 7.98 0.37 10.90
N ILE A 142 7.13 1.40 10.76
CA ILE A 142 7.22 2.33 9.62
C ILE A 142 8.48 3.20 9.70
N ASN A 143 8.87 3.69 10.88
CA ASN A 143 10.13 4.43 11.01
C ASN A 143 11.32 3.51 10.68
N ALA A 144 11.37 2.31 11.25
CA ALA A 144 12.43 1.34 10.96
C ALA A 144 12.46 0.96 9.48
N LEU A 145 11.31 0.79 8.83
CA LEU A 145 11.25 0.51 7.40
C LEU A 145 11.79 1.67 6.58
N ILE A 146 11.46 2.92 6.91
CA ILE A 146 12.02 4.10 6.23
C ILE A 146 13.55 4.12 6.37
N ASP A 147 14.05 3.89 7.59
CA ASP A 147 15.49 3.90 7.86
C ASP A 147 16.23 2.81 7.04
N GLU A 148 15.72 1.58 7.02
CA GLU A 148 16.29 0.48 6.22
C GLU A 148 16.25 0.79 4.72
N LEU A 149 15.16 1.37 4.21
CA LEU A 149 15.04 1.71 2.80
C LEU A 149 15.98 2.83 2.38
N LYS A 150 16.09 3.87 3.20
CA LYS A 150 17.04 4.96 2.99
C LYS A 150 18.48 4.44 3.02
N GLN A 151 18.80 3.59 3.98
CA GLN A 151 20.13 3.00 4.09
C GLN A 151 20.46 2.09 2.91
N HIS A 152 19.51 1.30 2.43
CA HIS A 152 19.74 0.32 1.38
C HIS A 152 19.80 0.95 -0.01
N PHE A 153 18.81 1.78 -0.37
CA PHE A 153 18.67 2.33 -1.73
C PHE A 153 19.20 3.75 -1.88
N GLY A 154 19.24 4.57 -0.81
CA GLY A 154 19.68 5.96 -0.89
C GLY A 154 18.81 6.85 -1.78
N ALA A 155 17.57 6.45 -2.08
CA ALA A 155 16.67 7.10 -3.02
C ALA A 155 15.38 7.60 -2.35
N PRO A 156 14.69 8.60 -2.93
CA PRO A 156 13.38 9.02 -2.47
C PRO A 156 12.38 7.85 -2.37
N ILE A 157 11.47 7.93 -1.41
CA ILE A 157 10.49 6.87 -1.11
C ILE A 157 9.08 7.42 -1.23
N VAL A 158 8.22 6.76 -2.00
CA VAL A 158 6.77 7.04 -2.04
C VAL A 158 6.02 5.87 -1.45
N PHE A 159 5.40 6.10 -0.29
CA PHE A 159 4.41 5.19 0.28
C PHE A 159 3.05 5.41 -0.37
N MET A 160 2.46 4.32 -0.86
CA MET A 160 1.04 4.26 -1.13
C MET A 160 0.28 4.32 0.20
N GLY A 161 -0.67 5.24 0.33
CA GLY A 161 -1.57 5.25 1.48
C GLY A 161 -2.35 3.94 1.60
N LEU A 162 -2.88 3.64 2.78
CA LEU A 162 -3.72 2.46 2.95
C LEU A 162 -5.09 2.69 2.31
N PRO A 163 -5.68 1.65 1.70
CA PRO A 163 -6.98 1.78 1.05
C PRO A 163 -8.12 1.94 2.07
N PRO A 164 -9.26 2.50 1.64
CA PRO A 164 -10.47 2.62 2.45
C PRO A 164 -11.15 1.25 2.61
N MET A 165 -10.58 0.39 3.45
CA MET A 165 -11.08 -0.99 3.68
C MET A 165 -12.55 -1.03 4.12
N GLY A 166 -13.08 0.06 4.68
CA GLY A 166 -14.50 0.22 5.01
C GLY A 166 -15.45 0.16 3.80
N ALA A 167 -14.93 0.29 2.59
CA ALA A 167 -15.68 0.19 1.35
C ALA A 167 -15.50 -1.18 0.64
N PHE A 168 -14.66 -2.08 1.15
CA PHE A 168 -14.35 -3.34 0.46
C PHE A 168 -15.57 -4.28 0.45
N PRO A 169 -16.05 -4.71 -0.72
CA PRO A 169 -17.23 -5.57 -0.82
C PRO A 169 -16.98 -6.98 -0.26
N GLY A 170 -15.74 -7.47 -0.26
CA GLY A 170 -15.37 -8.77 0.30
C GLY A 170 -15.45 -8.86 1.83
N LEU A 171 -15.61 -7.72 2.52
CA LEU A 171 -15.67 -7.66 3.99
C LEU A 171 -17.14 -7.59 4.50
N PRO A 172 -17.57 -8.48 5.41
CA PRO A 172 -18.90 -8.42 6.00
C PRO A 172 -19.00 -7.33 7.07
N GLN A 173 -20.20 -6.81 7.34
CA GLN A 173 -20.45 -6.00 8.53
C GLN A 173 -20.66 -6.88 9.78
N PRO A 174 -20.19 -6.50 10.98
CA PRO A 174 -19.50 -5.23 11.32
C PRO A 174 -17.97 -5.21 11.08
N LEU A 175 -17.34 -6.32 10.68
CA LEU A 175 -15.89 -6.40 10.46
C LEU A 175 -15.37 -5.31 9.51
N ARG A 176 -16.07 -5.07 8.40
CA ARG A 176 -15.74 -4.06 7.40
C ARG A 176 -15.60 -2.67 8.00
N PHE A 177 -16.55 -2.27 8.86
CA PHE A 177 -16.48 -0.98 9.54
C PHE A 177 -15.26 -0.89 10.46
N VAL A 178 -15.02 -1.93 11.27
CA VAL A 178 -13.90 -1.96 12.23
C VAL A 178 -12.56 -1.91 11.51
N LEU A 179 -12.37 -2.70 10.44
CA LEU A 179 -11.15 -2.67 9.63
C LEU A 179 -11.01 -1.34 8.87
N GLY A 180 -12.10 -0.74 8.40
CA GLY A 180 -12.08 0.57 7.78
C GLY A 180 -11.59 1.68 8.71
N VAL A 181 -12.12 1.74 9.94
CA VAL A 181 -11.63 2.70 10.96
C VAL A 181 -10.16 2.45 11.26
N ARG A 182 -9.76 1.20 11.40
CA ARG A 182 -8.37 0.83 11.68
C ARG A 182 -7.43 1.21 10.53
N ALA A 183 -7.82 0.98 9.28
CA ALA A 183 -7.03 1.37 8.11
C ALA A 183 -6.80 2.88 8.09
N ALA A 184 -7.85 3.69 8.30
CA ALA A 184 -7.71 5.14 8.39
C ALA A 184 -6.78 5.59 9.53
N MET A 185 -6.81 4.92 10.69
CA MET A 185 -5.89 5.23 11.78
C MET A 185 -4.43 4.91 11.42
N LEU A 186 -4.15 3.75 10.81
CA LEU A 186 -2.79 3.39 10.41
C LEU A 186 -2.28 4.26 9.26
N ASP A 187 -3.14 4.64 8.33
CA ASP A 187 -2.82 5.56 7.23
C ASP A 187 -2.47 6.97 7.73
N GLN A 188 -3.24 7.49 8.69
CA GLN A 188 -2.94 8.77 9.32
C GLN A 188 -1.57 8.75 10.01
N ILE A 189 -1.20 7.63 10.64
CA ILE A 189 0.13 7.46 11.24
C ILE A 189 1.19 7.41 10.14
N LEU A 190 0.97 6.66 9.07
CA LEU A 190 1.89 6.59 7.93
C LEU A 190 2.16 7.99 7.38
N MET A 191 1.11 8.75 7.05
CA MET A 191 1.22 10.13 6.58
C MET A 191 1.99 11.02 7.56
N ASN A 192 1.68 10.94 8.87
CA ASN A 192 2.36 11.74 9.88
C ASN A 192 3.84 11.37 10.05
N VAL A 193 4.19 10.10 9.82
CA VAL A 193 5.59 9.65 9.88
C VAL A 193 6.32 10.12 8.63
N THR A 194 5.78 9.92 7.42
CA THR A 194 6.44 10.35 6.18
C THR A 194 6.72 11.85 6.19
N GLN A 195 5.81 12.68 6.71
CA GLN A 195 5.99 14.14 6.82
C GLN A 195 7.17 14.59 7.70
N LYS A 196 7.74 13.69 8.53
CA LYS A 196 8.89 13.98 9.38
C LYS A 196 10.23 13.60 8.76
N HIS A 197 10.20 13.02 7.56
CA HIS A 197 11.36 12.52 6.87
C HIS A 197 11.50 13.24 5.54
N ASP A 198 12.69 13.80 5.30
CA ASP A 198 13.03 14.31 3.97
C ASP A 198 13.03 13.16 2.96
N ASP A 199 12.63 13.47 1.72
CA ASP A 199 12.55 12.53 0.59
C ASP A 199 11.65 11.30 0.82
N VAL A 200 10.73 11.39 1.78
CA VAL A 200 9.71 10.36 2.02
C VAL A 200 8.32 10.97 1.87
N PHE A 201 7.56 10.44 0.93
CA PHE A 201 6.27 10.98 0.56
C PHE A 201 5.16 9.96 0.79
N TRP A 202 4.01 10.45 1.22
CA TRP A 202 2.77 9.68 1.26
C TRP A 202 1.89 10.10 0.09
N SER A 203 1.43 9.11 -0.67
CA SER A 203 0.51 9.32 -1.78
C SER A 203 -0.92 9.06 -1.36
N ASP A 204 -1.77 10.07 -1.48
CA ASP A 204 -3.23 9.96 -1.36
C ASP A 204 -3.86 9.24 -2.56
N THR A 205 -3.38 8.03 -2.81
CA THR A 205 -3.85 7.22 -3.91
C THR A 205 -5.33 6.86 -3.73
N PHE A 206 -5.76 6.63 -2.49
CA PHE A 206 -7.05 6.04 -2.19
C PHE A 206 -8.12 6.96 -1.53
N SER A 207 -7.83 8.15 -1.00
CA SER A 207 -8.83 8.96 -0.27
C SER A 207 -9.89 9.65 -1.14
N ARG A 208 -10.03 9.25 -2.41
CA ARG A 208 -11.17 9.67 -3.26
C ARG A 208 -11.96 8.52 -3.86
N MET A 209 -11.89 7.32 -3.29
CA MET A 209 -12.97 6.35 -3.51
C MET A 209 -14.21 6.84 -2.75
N ASP A 210 -15.25 7.14 -3.51
CA ASP A 210 -16.51 7.67 -3.00
C ASP A 210 -17.18 6.66 -2.06
N PHE A 211 -17.02 6.85 -0.75
CA PHE A 211 -17.69 6.05 0.28
C PHE A 211 -19.22 6.08 0.17
N ARG A 212 -19.79 7.06 -0.55
CA ARG A 212 -21.24 7.17 -0.80
C ARG A 212 -21.69 6.21 -1.92
N ASN A 213 -20.75 5.63 -2.67
CA ASN A 213 -21.02 4.65 -3.71
C ASN A 213 -20.05 3.45 -3.61
N PRO A 214 -20.28 2.51 -2.67
CA PRO A 214 -19.44 1.32 -2.51
C PRO A 214 -19.43 0.39 -3.74
N VAL A 215 -20.31 0.60 -4.73
CA VAL A 215 -20.34 -0.14 -6.00
C VAL A 215 -19.17 0.27 -6.92
N LYS A 216 -18.44 1.34 -6.61
CA LYS A 216 -17.28 1.83 -7.41
C LYS A 216 -15.94 1.75 -6.67
N VAL A 217 -15.77 0.79 -5.76
CA VAL A 217 -14.42 0.40 -5.35
C VAL A 217 -13.85 -0.44 -6.48
N LEU A 218 -12.80 0.05 -7.13
CA LEU A 218 -12.10 -0.69 -8.19
C LEU A 218 -11.25 -1.77 -7.52
N VAL A 219 -11.87 -2.93 -7.32
CA VAL A 219 -11.25 -4.13 -6.76
C VAL A 219 -11.46 -5.29 -7.70
N ALA A 220 -10.53 -6.24 -7.66
CA ALA A 220 -10.60 -7.50 -8.36
C ALA A 220 -11.81 -8.34 -7.87
N ARG A 221 -12.00 -9.49 -8.51
CA ARG A 221 -13.14 -10.40 -8.27
C ARG A 221 -13.23 -10.94 -6.83
N ASP A 222 -12.15 -10.85 -6.06
CA ASP A 222 -12.14 -11.21 -4.64
C ASP A 222 -12.75 -10.14 -3.72
N GLY A 223 -13.06 -8.96 -4.28
CA GLY A 223 -13.63 -7.83 -3.55
C GLY A 223 -12.69 -7.19 -2.54
N TYR A 224 -11.38 -7.39 -2.70
CA TYR A 224 -10.35 -6.98 -1.74
C TYR A 224 -9.13 -6.33 -2.40
N HIS A 225 -8.51 -6.98 -3.39
CA HIS A 225 -7.29 -6.48 -4.04
C HIS A 225 -7.61 -5.49 -5.17
N PRO A 226 -6.72 -4.53 -5.50
CA PRO A 226 -6.93 -3.63 -6.62
C PRO A 226 -6.96 -4.41 -7.95
N ASP A 227 -7.84 -4.00 -8.86
CA ASP A 227 -7.79 -4.47 -10.25
C ASP A 227 -6.82 -3.60 -11.08
N LYS A 228 -6.69 -3.94 -12.37
CA LYS A 228 -5.87 -3.18 -13.33
C LYS A 228 -6.25 -1.69 -13.39
N GLN A 229 -7.54 -1.37 -13.36
CA GLN A 229 -8.01 0.02 -13.46
C GLN A 229 -7.61 0.82 -12.20
N ALA A 230 -7.69 0.20 -11.03
CA ALA A 230 -7.20 0.77 -9.79
C ALA A 230 -5.69 1.02 -9.84
N CYS A 231 -4.90 0.08 -10.38
CA CYS A 231 -3.46 0.26 -10.59
C CYS A 231 -3.18 1.47 -11.51
N GLU A 232 -3.89 1.63 -12.62
CA GLU A 232 -3.69 2.75 -13.55
C GLU A 232 -4.01 4.12 -12.94
N ILE A 233 -5.11 4.22 -12.18
CA ILE A 233 -5.51 5.47 -11.51
C ILE A 233 -4.51 5.83 -10.41
N SER A 234 -4.09 4.83 -9.65
CA SER A 234 -3.08 4.95 -8.60
C SER A 234 -1.75 5.42 -9.17
N ALA A 235 -1.31 4.77 -10.24
CA ALA A 235 -0.08 5.09 -10.94
C ALA A 235 -0.04 6.53 -11.44
N LYS A 236 -1.16 7.05 -11.96
CA LYS A 236 -1.23 8.44 -12.41
C LYS A 236 -0.94 9.44 -11.28
N LYS A 237 -1.47 9.20 -10.08
CA LYS A 237 -1.24 10.08 -8.92
C LYS A 237 0.21 9.98 -8.43
N ILE A 238 0.71 8.76 -8.27
CA ILE A 238 2.08 8.50 -7.83
C ILE A 238 3.08 9.10 -8.82
N ALA A 239 2.91 8.87 -10.13
CA ALA A 239 3.80 9.41 -11.14
C ALA A 239 3.85 10.95 -11.12
N MET A 240 2.70 11.63 -10.94
CA MET A 240 2.68 13.08 -10.81
C MET A 240 3.42 13.58 -9.57
N LEU A 241 3.27 12.88 -8.44
CA LEU A 241 4.01 13.19 -7.22
C LEU A 241 5.52 13.03 -7.42
N VAL A 242 5.96 11.93 -8.02
CA VAL A 242 7.38 11.68 -8.34
C VAL A 242 7.93 12.76 -9.27
N ILE A 243 7.21 13.11 -10.34
CA ILE A 243 7.63 14.17 -11.28
C ILE A 243 7.78 15.51 -10.57
N GLU A 244 6.82 15.89 -9.72
CA GLU A 244 6.88 17.13 -8.97
C GLU A 244 8.16 17.21 -8.13
N LYS A 245 8.57 16.10 -7.51
CA LYS A 245 9.75 16.06 -6.65
C LYS A 245 11.07 16.01 -7.42
N ILE A 246 11.16 15.20 -8.48
CA ILE A 246 12.32 15.19 -9.38
C ILE A 246 12.58 16.59 -9.98
N LEU A 247 11.53 17.32 -10.37
CA LEU A 247 11.66 18.67 -10.95
C LEU A 247 11.99 19.77 -9.92
N HIS A 248 11.81 19.52 -8.62
CA HIS A 248 12.19 20.47 -7.58
C HIS A 248 13.66 20.33 -7.14
N GLU A 249 14.32 19.23 -7.52
CA GLU A 249 15.73 18.94 -7.22
C GLU A 249 16.69 19.34 -8.35
N ALA A 250 16.17 19.68 -9.54
CA ALA A 250 16.92 20.08 -10.74
C ALA A 250 16.96 21.61 -10.93
#